data_AF-A0A3D1YKJ4-F1
#
_entry.id   AF-A0A3D1YKJ4-F1
#
_cell.length_a   1.000
_cell.length_b   1.000
_cell.length_c   1.000
_cell.angle_alpha   90.00
_cell.angle_beta   90.00
_cell.angle_gamma   90.00
#
_symmetry.space_group_name_H-M   'P 1'
#
loop_
_entity.id
_entity.type
_entity.pdbx_description
1 polymer ?
#
loop_
_entity_poly.entity_id
_entity_poly.type
_entity_poly.pdbx_seq_one_letter_code
_entity_poly.pdbx_strand_id
1 'polypeptide(L)' 'GVVVTFLAILELIKESLVDIVQSDEFAPIHIKARSE' A
#
# COMPACT_ATOMS: atom_id res chain seq x y z
N GLY A 1 14.96 -1.52 -0.55
CA GLY A 1 14.90 -2.60 0.47
C GLY A 1 13.50 -2.65 1.04
N VAL A 2 13.07 -3.79 1.58
CA VAL A 2 11.66 -4.07 1.97
C VAL A 2 11.04 -2.95 2.81
N VAL A 3 11.74 -2.49 3.85
CA VAL A 3 11.27 -1.42 4.74
C VAL A 3 11.02 -0.10 3.99
N VAL A 4 11.96 0.32 3.14
CA VAL A 4 11.85 1.58 2.39
C VAL A 4 10.71 1.51 1.39
N THR A 5 10.53 0.38 0.71
CA THR A 5 9.43 0.18 -0.23
C THR A 5 8.08 0.21 0.50
N PHE A 6 8.00 -0.36 1.71
CA PHE A 6 6.78 -0.30 2.51
C PHE A 6 6.43 1.13 2.94
N LEU A 7 7.41 1.89 3.43
CA LEU A 7 7.21 3.30 3.78
C LEU A 7 6.80 4.15 2.57
N ALA A 8 7.38 3.90 1.38
CA ALA A 8 6.99 4.59 0.16
C ALA A 8 5.52 4.31 -0.21
N ILE A 9 5.08 3.06 -0.07
CA ILE A 9 3.68 2.68 -0.29
C ILE A 9 2.75 3.41 0.71
N LEU A 10 3.12 3.52 1.99
CA LEU A 10 2.33 4.27 2.97
C LEU A 10 2.20 5.76 2.62
N GLU A 11 3.24 6.37 2.05
CA GLU A 11 3.16 7.75 1.56
C GLU A 11 2.19 7.88 0.37
N LEU A 12 2.16 6.90 -0.54
CA LEU A 12 1.20 6.89 -1.65
C LEU A 12 -0.26 6.76 -1.19
N ILE A 13 -0.50 6.03 -0.10
CA ILE A 13 -1.84 5.94 0.52
C ILE A 13 -2.23 7.30 1.08
N LYS A 14 -1.30 7.97 1.77
CA LYS A 14 -1.52 9.31 2.35
C LYS A 14 -1.89 10.35 1.29
N GLU A 15 -1.28 10.26 0.10
CA GLU A 15 -1.62 11.10 -1.06
C GLU A 15 -2.83 10.60 -1.87
N SER A 16 -3.55 9.58 -1.38
CA SER A 16 -4.72 8.98 -2.04
C SER A 16 -4.46 8.49 -3.47
N LEU A 17 -3.23 8.04 -3.76
CA LEU A 17 -2.83 7.54 -5.08
C LEU A 17 -3.02 6.02 -5.22
N VAL A 18 -3.01 5.29 -4.10
CA VAL A 18 -3.15 3.82 -4.07
C VAL A 18 -4.10 3.35 -2.98
N ASP A 19 -4.68 2.18 -3.23
CA ASP A 19 -5.46 1.41 -2.27
C ASP A 19 -4.69 0.19 -1.78
N ILE A 20 -4.93 -0.17 -0.52
CA ILE A 20 -4.41 -1.39 0.10
C ILE A 20 -5.55 -2.25 0.62
N VAL A 21 -5.42 -3.56 0.40
CA VAL A 21 -6.24 -4.60 1.03
C VAL A 21 -5.34 -5.61 1.71
N GLN A 22 -5.60 -5.87 2.99
CA GLN A 22 -5.01 -6.93 3.80
C GLN A 22 -6.11 -7.51 4.68
N SER A 23 -6.39 -8.82 4.54
CA SER A 23 -7.55 -9.43 5.20
C SER A 23 -7.33 -9.71 6.69
N ASP A 24 -6.10 -10.07 7.07
CA ASP A 24 -5.71 -10.42 8.44
C ASP A 24 -4.31 -9.87 8.74
N GLU A 25 -3.94 -9.78 10.02
CA GLU A 25 -2.60 -9.35 10.41
C GLU A 25 -1.53 -10.23 9.76
N PHE A 26 -0.52 -9.59 9.14
CA PHE A 26 0.58 -10.24 8.42
C PHE A 26 0.17 -11.09 7.20
N ALA A 27 -1.09 -11.05 6.77
CA ALA A 27 -1.51 -11.61 5.48
C ALA A 27 -0.88 -10.84 4.31
N PRO A 28 -0.84 -11.42 3.10
CA PRO A 28 -0.35 -10.74 1.90
C PRO A 28 -1.02 -9.38 1.68
N ILE A 29 -0.23 -8.41 1.24
CA ILE A 29 -0.68 -7.04 0.96
C ILE A 29 -0.95 -6.93 -0.53
N HIS A 30 -2.19 -6.60 -0.88
CA HIS A 30 -2.59 -6.32 -2.26
C HIS A 30 -2.71 -4.82 -2.47
N ILE A 31 -2.12 -4.32 -3.56
CA ILE A 31 -2.08 -2.89 -3.89
C ILE A 31 -2.83 -2.67 -5.19
N LYS A 32 -3.70 -1.66 -5.24
CA LYS A 32 -4.40 -1.22 -6.45
C LYS A 32 -4.13 0.26 -6.69
N ALA A 33 -3.73 0.62 -7.90
CA ALA A 33 -3.64 2.03 -8.28
C ALA A 33 -5.05 2.64 -8.39
N ARG A 34 -5.23 3.84 -7.85
CA ARG A 34 -6.45 4.61 -8.11
C ARG A 34 -6.31 5.22 -9.50
N SER A 35 -7.26 4.89 -10.38
CA SER A 35 -7.47 5.59 -11.64
C SER A 35 -8.44 6.73 -11.34
N GLU A 36 -8.23 7.92 -11.89
CA GLU A 36 -9.23 9.00 -11.83
C GLU A 36 -10.59 8.56 -12.38
#